data_AF-A0A961Z9F2-F1
#
_entry.id   AF-A0A961Z9F2-F1
#
_cell.length_a   1.000
_cell.length_b   1.000
_cell.length_c   1.000
_cell.angle_alpha   90.00
_cell.angle_beta   90.00
_cell.angle_gamma   90.00
#
_symmetry.space_group_name_H-M   'P 1'
#
loop_
_entity.id
_entity.type
_entity.pdbx_description
1 polymer ?
#
loop_
_entity_poly.entity_id
_entity_poly.type
_entity_poly.pdbx_seq_one_letter_code
_entity_poly.pdbx_strand_id
1 'polypeptide(L)'
;SKSMVMVAALEEHHPYVWLALLFASAGVFHHAGIKIPYFAFFAHDSGLRPKEAPLNMLIAMGLAAAICIFNGCYPWLLYSMLPNPVDYEPYTAAHVLTQTQLLFFSALAFVWLQLKGLYPPELPGINIDAEWSYRKGLPAVGRWAHKAAAAVRAEWLGVRGRIIEQVNAGIYRLHGPDGVFGRTWPTGRMAFWTTLMLGAYVILSYV
;
A
#
# COMPACT_ATOMS: atom_id res chain seq x y z
N SER A 1 18.97 3.06 -24.38
CA SER A 1 17.50 3.21 -24.55
C SER A 1 17.09 4.65 -24.82
N LYS A 2 17.47 5.64 -23.98
CA LYS A 2 17.08 7.06 -24.20
C LYS A 2 17.48 7.61 -25.58
N SER A 3 18.66 7.24 -26.07
CA SER A 3 19.17 7.68 -27.36
C SER A 3 18.33 7.23 -28.54
N MET A 4 17.81 6.00 -28.51
CA MET A 4 16.92 5.46 -29.54
C MET A 4 15.63 6.29 -29.67
N VAL A 5 15.01 6.68 -28.55
CA VAL A 5 13.79 7.50 -28.56
C VAL A 5 14.07 8.91 -29.09
N MET A 6 15.21 9.50 -28.72
CA MET A 6 15.60 10.81 -29.25
C MET A 6 15.86 10.76 -30.76
N VAL A 7 16.47 9.70 -31.27
CA VAL A 7 16.70 9.54 -32.72
C VAL A 7 15.39 9.33 -33.46
N ALA A 8 14.50 8.46 -32.97
CA ALA A 8 13.19 8.26 -33.58
C ALA A 8 12.40 9.59 -33.68
N ALA A 9 12.39 10.40 -32.62
CA ALA A 9 11.74 11.71 -32.64
C ALA A 9 12.37 12.69 -33.66
N LEU A 10 13.66 12.55 -33.94
CA LEU A 10 14.35 13.36 -34.95
C LEU A 10 14.04 12.88 -36.37
N GLU A 11 14.05 11.57 -36.59
CA GLU A 11 13.73 10.91 -37.87
C GLU A 11 12.28 11.13 -38.29
N GLU A 12 11.33 11.12 -37.34
CA GLU A 12 9.92 11.43 -37.57
C GLU A 12 9.64 12.94 -37.68
N HIS A 13 10.68 13.79 -37.72
CA HIS A 13 10.57 15.24 -37.84
C HIS A 13 9.71 15.88 -36.73
N HIS A 14 9.90 15.45 -35.49
CA HIS A 14 9.26 16.04 -34.29
C HIS A 14 10.23 16.92 -33.48
N PRO A 15 10.69 18.08 -34.00
CA PRO A 15 11.77 18.87 -33.40
C PRO A 15 11.42 19.43 -32.01
N TYR A 16 10.16 19.81 -31.78
CA TYR A 16 9.73 20.32 -30.47
C TYR A 16 9.76 19.22 -29.39
N VAL A 17 9.33 18.01 -29.75
CA VAL A 17 9.37 16.85 -28.85
C VAL A 17 10.82 16.46 -28.59
N TRP A 18 11.65 16.45 -29.63
CA TRP A 18 13.08 16.20 -29.49
C TRP A 18 13.76 17.20 -28.54
N LEU A 19 13.50 18.51 -28.68
CA LEU A 19 14.01 19.52 -27.76
C LEU A 19 13.53 19.27 -26.32
N ALA A 20 12.24 18.97 -26.13
CA ALA A 20 11.71 18.66 -24.80
C ALA A 20 12.39 17.43 -24.18
N LEU A 21 12.61 16.37 -24.96
CA LEU A 21 13.32 15.16 -24.53
C LEU A 21 14.78 15.45 -24.19
N LEU A 22 15.45 16.29 -24.97
CA LEU A 22 16.84 16.72 -24.72
C LEU A 22 16.95 17.46 -23.38
N PHE A 23 16.09 18.46 -23.16
CA PHE A 23 16.04 19.21 -21.91
C PHE A 23 15.66 18.31 -20.72
N ALA A 24 14.68 17.41 -20.89
CA ALA A 24 14.31 16.47 -19.85
C ALA A 24 15.47 15.52 -19.50
N SER A 25 16.22 15.05 -20.50
CA SER A 25 17.38 14.19 -20.28
C SER A 25 18.50 14.91 -19.51
N ALA A 26 18.82 16.14 -19.89
CA ALA A 26 19.79 16.98 -19.19
C ALA A 26 19.34 17.31 -17.76
N GLY A 27 18.07 17.66 -17.56
CA GLY A 27 17.50 17.96 -16.25
C GLY A 27 17.53 16.77 -15.29
N VAL A 28 17.17 15.57 -15.77
CA VAL A 28 17.25 14.33 -14.98
C VAL A 28 18.70 13.99 -14.66
N PHE A 29 19.63 14.17 -15.59
CA PHE A 29 21.06 13.93 -15.31
C PHE A 29 21.59 14.89 -14.24
N HIS A 30 21.29 16.19 -14.33
CA HIS A 30 21.68 17.16 -13.31
C HIS A 30 21.05 16.84 -11.95
N HIS A 31 19.74 16.58 -11.91
CA HIS A 31 19.01 16.35 -10.66
C HIS A 31 19.34 14.99 -10.02
N ALA A 32 19.19 13.90 -10.76
CA ALA A 32 19.38 12.55 -10.22
C ALA A 32 20.84 12.07 -10.32
N GLY A 33 21.55 12.43 -11.39
CA GLY A 33 22.91 11.95 -11.65
C GLY A 33 23.99 12.70 -10.89
N ILE A 34 23.87 14.02 -10.71
CA ILE A 34 24.90 14.84 -10.07
C ILE A 34 24.47 15.30 -8.69
N LYS A 35 23.31 15.97 -8.59
CA LYS A 35 22.85 16.59 -7.35
C LYS A 35 22.69 15.55 -6.23
N ILE A 36 21.90 14.49 -6.44
CA ILE A 36 21.64 13.51 -5.36
C ILE A 36 22.93 12.88 -4.81
N PRO A 37 23.85 12.32 -5.63
CA PRO A 37 25.09 11.77 -5.11
C PRO A 37 25.99 12.82 -4.45
N TYR A 38 26.10 14.01 -5.05
CA TYR A 38 26.90 15.09 -4.47
C TYR A 38 26.41 15.47 -3.08
N PHE A 39 25.10 15.67 -2.90
CA PHE A 39 24.54 15.98 -1.59
C PHE A 39 24.57 14.80 -0.62
N ALA A 40 24.43 13.56 -1.09
CA ALA A 40 24.50 12.39 -0.23
C ALA A 40 25.91 12.14 0.35
N PHE A 41 26.96 12.40 -0.43
CA PHE A 41 28.35 12.05 -0.06
C PHE A 41 29.22 13.25 0.36
N PHE A 42 28.95 14.45 -0.17
CA PHE A 42 29.84 15.62 -0.03
C PHE A 42 29.16 16.85 0.59
N ALA A 43 27.87 16.81 0.93
CA ALA A 43 27.22 17.89 1.68
C ALA A 43 27.34 17.70 3.19
N HIS A 44 26.49 18.39 3.96
CA HIS A 44 26.57 18.43 5.41
C HIS A 44 26.42 17.04 6.03
N ASP A 45 27.42 16.61 6.82
CA ASP A 45 27.33 15.38 7.61
C ASP A 45 26.27 15.55 8.71
N SER A 46 25.19 14.78 8.61
CA SER A 46 24.11 14.74 9.60
C SER A 46 24.49 13.97 10.88
N GLY A 47 25.67 13.35 10.93
CA GLY A 47 26.12 12.52 12.05
C GLY A 47 25.42 11.16 12.14
N LEU A 48 24.46 10.89 11.25
CA LEU A 48 23.76 9.61 11.19
C LEU A 48 24.71 8.52 10.68
N ARG A 49 24.68 7.36 11.34
CA ARG A 49 25.45 6.17 10.96
C ARG A 49 24.49 4.99 10.78
N PRO A 50 23.71 4.96 9.69
CA PRO A 50 22.79 3.86 9.43
C PRO A 50 23.57 2.57 9.22
N LYS A 51 22.99 1.46 9.67
CA LYS A 51 23.52 0.12 9.39
C LYS A 51 23.41 -0.15 7.89
N GLU A 52 24.44 -0.79 7.33
CA GLU A 52 24.46 -1.25 5.94
C GLU A 52 23.26 -2.17 5.63
N ALA A 53 22.83 -2.18 4.36
CA ALA A 53 21.73 -3.00 3.90
C ALA A 53 21.98 -4.50 4.17
N PRO A 54 20.93 -5.30 4.46
CA PRO A 54 21.08 -6.73 4.65
C PRO A 54 21.60 -7.41 3.38
N LEU A 55 22.33 -8.51 3.53
CA LEU A 55 23.01 -9.22 2.43
C LEU A 55 22.07 -9.54 1.25
N ASN A 56 20.84 -9.96 1.52
CA ASN A 56 19.86 -10.27 0.46
C ASN A 56 19.55 -9.04 -0.43
N MET A 57 19.51 -7.84 0.16
CA MET A 57 19.28 -6.59 -0.58
C MET A 57 20.52 -6.20 -1.39
N LEU A 58 21.72 -6.38 -0.82
CA LEU A 58 22.98 -6.12 -1.53
C LEU A 58 23.14 -7.04 -2.75
N ILE A 59 22.84 -8.33 -2.60
CA ILE A 59 22.88 -9.28 -3.71
C ILE A 59 21.88 -8.88 -4.80
N ALA A 60 20.64 -8.53 -4.43
CA ALA A 60 19.63 -8.08 -5.38
C ALA A 60 20.06 -6.81 -6.12
N MET A 61 20.60 -5.81 -5.41
CA MET A 61 21.13 -4.58 -6.01
C MET A 61 22.31 -4.86 -6.94
N GLY A 62 23.24 -5.72 -6.54
CA GLY A 62 24.39 -6.11 -7.34
C GLY A 62 23.99 -6.84 -8.62
N LEU A 63 23.04 -7.78 -8.54
CA LEU A 63 22.52 -8.48 -9.70
C LEU A 63 21.76 -7.55 -10.63
N ALA A 64 20.92 -6.65 -10.10
CA ALA A 64 20.24 -5.63 -10.90
C ALA A 64 21.24 -4.70 -11.61
N ALA A 65 22.28 -4.25 -10.91
CA ALA A 65 23.35 -3.44 -11.49
C ALA A 65 24.10 -4.19 -12.61
N ALA A 66 24.44 -5.46 -12.38
CA ALA A 66 25.10 -6.30 -13.38
C ALA A 66 24.24 -6.46 -14.64
N ILE A 67 22.93 -6.71 -14.50
CA ILE A 67 22.00 -6.80 -15.62
C ILE A 67 21.90 -5.46 -16.38
N CYS A 68 21.82 -4.35 -15.66
CA CYS A 68 21.79 -3.01 -16.26
C CYS A 68 23.06 -2.70 -17.06
N ILE A 69 24.24 -3.02 -16.52
CA ILE A 69 25.53 -2.82 -17.20
C ILE A 69 25.62 -3.75 -18.41
N PHE A 70 25.29 -5.04 -18.24
CA PHE A 70 25.33 -6.03 -19.31
C PHE A 70 24.44 -5.62 -20.49
N ASN A 71 23.18 -5.30 -20.24
CA ASN A 71 22.24 -4.83 -21.27
C ASN A 71 22.64 -3.47 -21.87
N GLY A 72 23.32 -2.63 -21.09
CA GLY A 72 23.89 -1.38 -21.56
C GLY A 72 24.96 -1.64 -22.62
N CYS A 73 25.97 -2.45 -22.28
CA CYS A 73 27.12 -2.76 -23.13
C CYS A 73 26.78 -3.70 -24.30
N TYR A 74 25.81 -4.60 -24.12
CA TYR A 74 25.41 -5.63 -25.08
C TYR A 74 23.91 -5.47 -25.44
N PRO A 75 23.49 -4.36 -26.06
CA PRO A 75 22.07 -4.07 -26.29
C PRO A 75 21.39 -5.02 -27.30
N TRP A 76 22.17 -5.69 -28.14
CA TRP A 76 21.63 -6.49 -29.23
C TRP A 76 20.91 -7.76 -28.78
N LEU A 77 21.20 -8.26 -27.56
CA LEU A 77 20.38 -9.33 -26.96
C LEU A 77 18.93 -8.87 -26.74
N LEU A 78 18.72 -7.62 -26.33
CA LEU A 78 17.39 -7.07 -26.18
C LEU A 78 16.75 -6.77 -27.54
N TYR A 79 17.52 -6.25 -28.49
CA TYR A 79 16.99 -5.89 -29.82
C TYR A 79 16.51 -7.12 -30.61
N SER A 80 17.15 -8.27 -30.45
CA SER A 80 16.70 -9.52 -31.08
C SER A 80 15.40 -10.07 -30.51
N MET A 81 15.02 -9.66 -29.29
CA MET A 81 13.74 -10.02 -28.67
C MET A 81 12.60 -9.06 -29.02
N LEU A 82 12.89 -7.93 -29.69
CA LEU A 82 11.85 -6.99 -30.07
C LEU A 82 11.00 -7.54 -31.24
N PRO A 83 9.69 -7.28 -31.26
CA PRO A 83 8.79 -7.78 -32.31
C PRO A 83 9.10 -7.26 -33.72
N ASN A 84 9.71 -6.08 -33.80
CA ASN A 84 10.04 -5.39 -35.06
C ASN A 84 11.56 -5.32 -35.21
N PRO A 85 12.10 -5.40 -36.44
CA PRO A 85 13.52 -5.22 -36.69
C PRO A 85 13.95 -3.81 -36.26
N VAL A 86 15.08 -3.73 -35.57
CA VAL A 86 15.64 -2.48 -35.03
C VAL A 86 16.98 -2.21 -35.68
N ASP A 87 16.99 -1.31 -36.66
CA ASP A 87 18.19 -0.84 -37.35
C ASP A 87 18.78 0.39 -36.63
N TYR A 88 19.04 0.25 -35.32
CA TYR A 88 19.58 1.32 -34.49
C TYR A 88 20.98 0.96 -33.97
N GLU A 89 21.96 1.81 -34.30
CA GLU A 89 23.33 1.69 -33.79
C GLU A 89 23.59 2.64 -32.60
N PRO A 90 23.58 2.15 -31.35
CA PRO A 90 23.72 3.00 -30.16
C PRO A 90 25.11 3.63 -30.00
N TYR A 91 26.15 3.02 -30.57
CA TYR A 91 27.56 3.34 -30.30
C TYR A 91 28.30 4.00 -31.47
N THR A 92 27.61 4.81 -32.27
CA THR A 92 28.29 5.65 -33.27
C THR A 92 29.09 6.77 -32.60
N ALA A 93 30.14 7.26 -33.27
CA ALA A 93 30.94 8.38 -32.78
C ALA A 93 30.10 9.63 -32.48
N ALA A 94 29.13 9.96 -33.33
CA ALA A 94 28.24 11.11 -33.14
C ALA A 94 27.39 11.00 -31.86
N HIS A 95 26.79 9.83 -31.64
CA HIS A 95 26.00 9.56 -30.44
C HIS A 95 26.82 9.67 -29.14
N VAL A 96 28.01 9.09 -29.14
CA VAL A 96 28.90 9.12 -27.97
C VAL A 96 29.39 10.54 -27.71
N LEU A 97 29.84 11.25 -28.73
CA LEU A 97 30.34 12.63 -28.59
C LEU A 97 29.26 13.57 -28.06
N THR A 98 28.06 13.54 -28.64
CA THR A 98 26.96 14.42 -28.22
C THR A 98 26.51 14.14 -26.79
N GLN A 99 26.42 12.86 -26.39
CA GLN A 99 26.12 12.50 -25.00
C GLN A 99 27.23 12.94 -24.05
N THR A 100 28.49 12.66 -24.36
CA THR A 100 29.62 13.07 -23.50
C THR A 100 29.69 14.60 -23.36
N GLN A 101 29.45 15.35 -24.43
CA GLN A 101 29.37 16.82 -24.37
C GLN A 101 28.24 17.27 -23.45
N LEU A 102 27.03 16.71 -23.59
CA LEU A 102 25.89 17.03 -22.75
C LEU A 102 26.18 16.74 -21.27
N LEU A 103 26.76 15.57 -20.97
CA LEU A 103 27.16 15.19 -19.61
C LEU A 103 28.22 16.13 -19.05
N PHE A 104 29.25 16.44 -19.83
CA PHE A 104 30.35 17.32 -19.44
C PHE A 104 29.86 18.75 -19.15
N PHE A 105 29.08 19.35 -20.07
CA PHE A 105 28.55 20.70 -19.87
C PHE A 105 27.54 20.78 -18.73
N SER A 106 26.73 19.74 -18.52
CA SER A 106 25.82 19.66 -17.36
C SER A 106 26.59 19.60 -16.04
N ALA A 107 27.67 18.82 -15.99
CA ALA A 107 28.55 18.76 -14.82
C ALA A 107 29.30 20.08 -14.58
N LEU A 108 29.82 20.69 -15.64
CA LEU A 108 30.48 21.99 -15.57
C LEU A 108 29.52 23.07 -15.03
N ALA A 109 28.28 23.11 -15.53
CA ALA A 109 27.26 24.05 -15.06
C ALA A 109 26.96 23.85 -13.57
N PHE A 110 26.81 22.60 -13.12
CA PHE A 110 26.61 22.30 -11.70
C PHE A 110 27.78 22.76 -10.83
N VAL A 111 29.01 22.39 -11.20
CA VAL A 111 30.22 22.77 -10.46
C VAL A 111 30.38 24.28 -10.40
N TRP A 112 30.14 24.96 -11.52
CA TRP A 112 30.20 26.43 -11.57
C TRP A 112 29.16 27.08 -10.65
N LEU A 113 27.92 26.60 -10.64
CA LEU A 113 26.86 27.10 -9.74
C LEU A 113 27.21 26.88 -8.26
N GLN A 114 27.79 25.72 -7.93
CA GLN A 114 28.29 25.42 -6.59
C GLN A 114 29.44 26.35 -6.18
N LEU A 115 30.46 26.53 -7.04
CA LEU A 115 31.59 27.43 -6.77
C LEU A 115 31.17 28.90 -6.62
N LYS A 116 30.11 29.32 -7.30
CA LYS A 116 29.55 30.67 -7.19
C LYS A 116 28.60 30.85 -5.99
N GLY A 117 28.27 29.78 -5.27
CA GLY A 117 27.32 29.83 -4.15
C GLY A 117 25.89 30.22 -4.57
N LEU A 118 25.58 30.16 -5.87
CA LEU A 118 24.25 30.48 -6.43
C LEU A 118 23.31 29.26 -6.42
N TYR A 119 23.82 28.11 -6.00
CA TYR A 119 23.04 26.90 -5.97
C TYR A 119 22.00 26.95 -4.84
N PRO A 120 20.72 26.63 -5.09
CA PRO A 120 19.69 26.68 -4.07
C PRO A 120 20.03 25.77 -2.87
N PRO A 121 19.91 26.25 -1.63
CA PRO A 121 20.16 25.44 -0.46
C PRO A 121 19.17 24.29 -0.35
N GLU A 122 19.59 23.21 0.31
CA GLU A 122 18.73 22.07 0.61
C GLU A 122 17.64 22.48 1.62
N LEU A 123 16.38 22.31 1.24
CA LEU A 123 15.26 22.52 2.15
C LEU A 123 15.02 21.21 2.92
N PRO A 124 14.98 21.24 4.26
CA PRO A 124 14.62 20.07 5.03
C PRO A 124 13.19 19.64 4.67
N GLY A 125 13.05 18.44 4.11
CA GLY A 125 11.78 17.88 3.69
C GLY A 125 11.65 16.45 4.17
N ILE A 126 10.47 16.10 4.70
CA ILE A 126 10.12 14.71 5.00
C ILE A 126 9.47 14.12 3.76
N ASN A 127 10.17 13.25 3.06
CA ASN A 127 9.59 12.47 1.98
C ASN A 127 9.02 11.17 2.53
N ILE A 128 7.70 10.97 2.42
CA ILE A 128 7.06 9.71 2.80
C ILE A 128 7.16 8.77 1.61
N ASP A 129 8.03 7.77 1.73
CA ASP A 129 8.19 6.75 0.69
C ASP A 129 6.95 5.85 0.61
N ALA A 130 6.73 5.23 -0.56
CA ALA A 130 5.65 4.29 -0.82
C ALA A 130 5.64 3.15 0.21
N GLU A 131 6.81 2.78 0.75
CA GLU A 131 6.91 1.77 1.80
C GLU A 131 6.10 2.09 3.06
N TRP A 132 5.93 3.37 3.40
CA TRP A 132 5.12 3.78 4.54
C TRP A 132 3.66 3.34 4.39
N SER A 133 3.12 3.37 3.17
CA SER A 133 1.72 3.04 2.90
C SER A 133 1.37 1.61 3.33
N TYR A 134 2.20 0.63 2.96
CA TYR A 134 1.94 -0.77 3.31
C TYR A 134 2.59 -1.19 4.64
N ARG A 135 3.71 -0.59 5.06
CA ARG A 135 4.35 -0.94 6.35
C ARG A 135 3.64 -0.32 7.55
N LYS A 136 3.09 0.88 7.42
CA LYS A 136 2.48 1.62 8.53
C LYS A 136 1.02 1.97 8.30
N GLY A 137 0.66 2.43 7.10
CA GLY A 137 -0.72 2.82 6.76
C GLY A 137 -1.70 1.65 6.84
N LEU A 138 -1.46 0.60 6.06
CA LEU A 138 -2.34 -0.57 5.99
C LEU A 138 -2.54 -1.26 7.36
N PRO A 139 -1.48 -1.53 8.16
CA PRO A 139 -1.66 -2.15 9.47
C PRO A 139 -2.37 -1.23 10.47
N ALA A 140 -2.20 0.10 10.38
CA ALA A 140 -2.92 1.04 11.23
C ALA A 140 -4.42 1.01 10.96
N VAL A 141 -4.81 1.02 9.68
CA VAL A 141 -6.21 0.88 9.26
C VAL A 141 -6.78 -0.46 9.69
N GLY A 142 -6.04 -1.56 9.48
CA GLY A 142 -6.46 -2.90 9.91
C GLY A 142 -6.68 -2.99 11.43
N ARG A 143 -5.78 -2.45 12.24
CA ARG A 143 -5.95 -2.41 13.70
C ARG A 143 -7.14 -1.55 14.13
N TRP A 144 -7.37 -0.42 13.48
CA TRP A 144 -8.52 0.43 13.74
C TRP A 144 -9.83 -0.31 13.42
N ALA A 145 -9.92 -0.94 12.25
CA ALA A 145 -11.08 -1.72 11.83
C ALA A 145 -11.35 -2.89 12.80
N HIS A 146 -10.31 -3.60 13.24
CA HIS A 146 -10.45 -4.67 14.22
C HIS A 146 -10.98 -4.15 15.56
N LYS A 147 -10.49 -3.00 16.04
CA LYS A 147 -10.99 -2.38 17.29
C LYS A 147 -12.45 -1.96 17.16
N ALA A 148 -12.83 -1.34 16.04
CA ALA A 148 -14.21 -0.95 15.77
C ALA A 148 -15.14 -2.18 15.75
N ALA A 149 -14.75 -3.23 15.03
CA ALA A 149 -15.50 -4.49 14.99
C ALA A 149 -15.62 -5.14 16.37
N ALA A 150 -14.56 -5.12 17.17
CA ALA A 150 -14.57 -5.65 18.54
C ALA A 150 -15.52 -4.85 19.46
N ALA A 151 -15.56 -3.53 19.34
CA ALA A 151 -16.48 -2.68 20.10
C ALA A 151 -17.94 -2.97 19.75
N VAL A 152 -18.27 -3.03 18.46
CA VAL A 152 -19.62 -3.38 17.99
C VAL A 152 -20.02 -4.78 18.47
N ARG A 153 -19.12 -5.75 18.40
CA ARG A 153 -19.35 -7.11 18.90
C ARG A 153 -19.61 -7.14 20.40
N ALA A 154 -18.86 -6.36 21.18
CA ALA A 154 -19.03 -6.27 22.64
C ALA A 154 -20.39 -5.69 23.01
N GLU A 155 -20.84 -4.63 22.32
CA GLU A 155 -22.18 -4.06 22.51
C GLU A 155 -23.28 -5.06 22.15
N TRP A 156 -23.15 -5.75 21.01
CA TRP A 156 -24.09 -6.78 20.58
C TRP A 156 -24.22 -7.93 21.57
N LEU A 157 -23.09 -8.44 22.08
CA LEU A 157 -23.09 -9.49 23.11
C LEU A 157 -23.70 -8.99 24.42
N GLY A 158 -23.44 -7.73 24.82
CA GLY A 158 -24.02 -7.13 26.01
C GLY A 158 -25.53 -6.90 25.91
N VAL A 159 -26.05 -6.52 24.73
CA VAL A 159 -27.50 -6.43 24.48
C VAL A 159 -28.14 -7.81 24.53
N ARG A 160 -27.55 -8.82 23.86
CA ARG A 160 -28.05 -10.20 23.91
C ARG A 160 -28.06 -10.76 25.33
N GLY A 161 -27.00 -10.52 26.11
CA GLY A 161 -26.91 -10.94 27.50
C GLY A 161 -28.05 -10.36 28.34
N ARG A 162 -28.29 -9.04 28.23
CA ARG A 162 -29.40 -8.37 28.93
C ARG A 162 -30.78 -8.91 28.54
N ILE A 163 -31.01 -9.19 27.26
CA ILE A 163 -32.27 -9.78 26.79
C ILE A 163 -32.45 -11.19 27.34
N ILE A 164 -31.42 -12.04 27.28
CA ILE A 164 -31.46 -13.40 27.81
C ILE A 164 -31.74 -13.39 29.31
N GLU A 165 -31.10 -12.48 30.05
CA GLU A 165 -31.29 -12.34 31.49
C GLU A 165 -32.70 -11.86 31.83
N GLN A 166 -33.27 -10.92 31.08
CA GLN A 166 -34.67 -10.49 31.24
C GLN A 166 -35.67 -11.62 30.93
N VAL A 167 -35.42 -12.38 29.86
CA VAL A 167 -36.25 -13.53 29.49
C VAL A 167 -36.16 -14.60 30.57
N ASN A 168 -34.96 -14.95 31.04
CA ASN A 168 -34.78 -15.91 32.13
C ASN A 168 -35.45 -15.42 33.41
N ALA A 169 -35.28 -14.14 33.79
CA ALA A 169 -35.94 -13.58 34.96
C ALA A 169 -37.48 -13.63 34.84
N GLY A 170 -38.02 -13.40 33.64
CA GLY A 170 -39.44 -13.57 33.34
C GLY A 170 -39.92 -15.02 33.44
N ILE A 171 -39.13 -15.96 32.92
CA ILE A 171 -39.40 -17.40 33.00
C ILE A 171 -39.37 -17.86 34.46
N TYR A 172 -38.36 -17.46 35.25
CA TYR A 172 -38.26 -17.78 36.68
C TYR A 172 -39.41 -17.19 37.48
N ARG A 173 -39.94 -16.01 37.12
CA ARG A 173 -41.14 -15.45 37.75
C ARG A 173 -42.40 -16.26 37.47
N LEU A 174 -42.51 -16.87 36.29
CA LEU A 174 -43.69 -17.63 35.87
C LEU A 174 -43.63 -19.11 36.30
N HIS A 175 -42.46 -19.74 36.18
CA HIS A 175 -42.22 -21.18 36.35
C HIS A 175 -41.26 -21.55 37.50
N GLY A 176 -40.76 -20.58 38.26
CA GLY A 176 -39.91 -20.84 39.42
C GLY A 176 -40.69 -21.46 40.59
N PRO A 177 -40.00 -21.88 41.67
CA PRO A 177 -40.62 -22.58 42.82
C PRO A 177 -41.73 -21.78 43.52
N ASP A 178 -41.69 -20.45 43.46
CA ASP A 178 -42.75 -19.54 43.96
C ASP A 178 -43.65 -18.97 42.83
N GLY A 179 -43.41 -19.37 41.59
CA GLY A 179 -44.08 -18.86 40.39
C GLY A 179 -45.54 -19.34 40.27
N VAL A 180 -46.35 -18.59 39.51
CA VAL A 180 -47.79 -18.84 39.33
C VAL A 180 -48.08 -20.27 38.84
N PHE A 181 -47.21 -20.83 38.00
CA PHE A 181 -47.30 -22.21 37.49
C PHE A 181 -46.46 -23.22 38.28
N GLY A 182 -45.51 -22.77 39.11
CA GLY A 182 -44.65 -23.63 39.93
C GLY A 182 -45.22 -23.98 41.30
N ARG A 183 -46.24 -23.24 41.77
CA ARG A 183 -46.98 -23.60 42.99
C ARG A 183 -47.63 -24.97 42.81
N THR A 184 -47.46 -25.86 43.78
CA THR A 184 -48.19 -27.13 43.82
C THR A 184 -49.67 -26.85 44.02
N TRP A 185 -50.47 -27.02 42.97
CA TRP A 185 -51.91 -26.80 43.04
C TRP A 185 -52.54 -27.85 43.99
N PRO A 186 -53.43 -27.45 44.92
CA PRO A 186 -54.12 -28.40 45.77
C PRO A 186 -54.87 -29.42 44.89
N THR A 187 -54.72 -30.71 45.17
CA THR A 187 -55.26 -31.82 44.36
C THR A 187 -56.76 -31.67 44.07
N GLY A 188 -57.53 -31.06 44.97
CA GLY A 188 -58.95 -30.77 44.78
C GLY A 188 -59.25 -29.77 43.65
N ARG A 189 -58.40 -28.77 43.40
CA ARG A 189 -58.57 -27.83 42.28
C ARG A 189 -58.24 -28.49 40.94
N MET A 190 -57.25 -29.37 40.92
CA MET A 190 -56.91 -30.16 39.73
C MET A 190 -58.11 -31.03 39.34
N ALA A 191 -58.66 -31.81 40.28
CA ALA A 191 -59.82 -32.66 40.03
C ALA A 191 -61.03 -31.86 39.51
N PHE A 192 -61.32 -30.70 40.10
CA PHE A 192 -62.41 -29.82 39.64
C PHE A 192 -62.26 -29.40 38.17
N TRP A 193 -61.08 -28.91 37.78
CA TRP A 193 -60.82 -28.48 36.40
C TRP A 193 -60.82 -29.65 35.41
N THR A 194 -60.33 -30.82 35.80
CA THR A 194 -60.39 -32.03 34.95
C THR A 194 -61.83 -32.44 34.71
N THR A 195 -62.68 -32.46 35.75
CA THR A 195 -64.12 -32.76 35.61
C THR A 195 -64.83 -31.71 34.77
N LEU A 196 -64.49 -30.42 34.92
CA LEU A 196 -65.07 -29.34 34.12
C LEU A 196 -64.68 -29.47 32.63
N MET A 197 -63.41 -29.76 32.32
CA MET A 197 -62.96 -29.97 30.94
C MET A 197 -63.61 -31.21 30.32
N LEU A 198 -63.70 -32.31 31.07
CA LEU A 198 -64.39 -33.52 30.61
C LEU A 198 -65.89 -33.25 30.38
N GLY A 199 -66.56 -32.54 31.29
CA GLY A 199 -67.96 -32.16 31.14
C GLY A 199 -68.19 -31.26 29.93
N ALA A 200 -67.33 -30.24 29.74
CA ALA A 200 -67.38 -29.37 28.57
C ALA A 200 -67.12 -30.14 27.27
N TYR A 201 -66.14 -31.05 27.26
CA TYR A 201 -65.86 -31.92 26.11
C TYR A 201 -67.06 -32.80 25.76
N VAL A 202 -67.69 -33.40 26.76
CA VAL A 202 -68.90 -34.21 26.57
C VAL A 202 -70.02 -33.34 25.99
N ILE A 203 -70.29 -32.16 26.53
CA ILE A 203 -71.32 -31.25 26.00
C ILE A 203 -71.01 -30.86 24.56
N LEU A 204 -69.76 -30.49 24.25
CA LEU A 204 -69.30 -30.19 22.89
C LEU A 204 -69.40 -31.37 21.93
N SER A 205 -69.30 -32.61 22.43
CA SER A 205 -69.43 -33.81 21.59
C SER A 205 -70.87 -34.18 21.23
N TYR A 206 -71.86 -33.66 21.98
CA TYR A 206 -73.28 -33.90 21.76
C TYR A 206 -74.02 -32.72 21.10
N VAL A 207 -73.32 -31.61 20.84
CA VAL A 207 -73.80 -30.46 20.04
C VAL A 207 -73.19 -30.54 18.65
#